data_AF-A0A4S9XH72-F1
#
_entry.id   AF-A0A4S9XH72-F1
#
_cell.length_a   1.000
_cell.length_b   1.000
_cell.length_c   1.000
_cell.angle_alpha   90.00
_cell.angle_beta   90.00
_cell.angle_gamma   90.00
#
_symmetry.space_group_name_H-M   'P 1'
#
loop_
_entity.id
_entity.type
_entity.pdbx_description
1 polymer ?
#
loop_
_entity_poly.entity_id
_entity_poly.type
_entity_poly.pdbx_seq_one_letter_code
_entity_poly.pdbx_strand_id
1 'polypeptide(L)'
;MPPFAYPTPEPTDPSSSREESKSRKRDISCSTADTDHEPSLPVTKRQKVLVQCGNLCYPASRYGGHRPSLPIVNERQAINELAEIWNAGDHSQDEHNIWQLNDFVVYREPGAYRHANELCPVHHLKSEDGINDLLFDGTLSVDNEVRSVQAVPFGCLAIEGYGDESDVVSACIQSSLGRKGNVWYQLGRPANEYARYYDVSRWMFRFAKYVVEFLEDSGPPVTLKLFRRLFHSYVNEKYGLSIATKEWLS
;
A
#
# COMPACT_ATOMS: atom_id res chain seq x y z
N MET A 1 13.96 27.54 -5.37
CA MET A 1 13.51 26.67 -6.47
C MET A 1 12.31 27.32 -7.15
N PRO A 2 12.11 27.17 -8.47
CA PRO A 2 10.91 27.67 -9.13
C PRO A 2 9.68 26.81 -8.79
N PRO A 3 8.45 27.36 -8.86
CA PRO A 3 7.20 26.64 -8.55
C PRO A 3 6.93 25.52 -9.57
N PHE A 4 6.45 24.36 -9.09
CA PHE A 4 6.14 23.18 -9.90
C PHE A 4 4.75 23.28 -10.54
N ALA A 5 4.66 23.02 -11.85
CA ALA A 5 3.40 22.76 -12.55
C ALA A 5 3.61 21.63 -13.58
N TYR A 6 2.78 20.59 -13.55
CA TYR A 6 2.75 19.60 -14.63
C TYR A 6 1.94 20.14 -15.82
N PRO A 7 2.40 19.92 -17.07
CA PRO A 7 1.60 20.26 -18.23
C PRO A 7 0.38 19.32 -18.37
N THR A 8 -0.79 19.92 -18.52
CA THR A 8 -2.09 19.26 -18.78
C THR A 8 -2.11 18.71 -20.22
N PRO A 9 -2.37 17.42 -20.46
CA PRO A 9 -2.71 16.95 -21.81
C PRO A 9 -4.16 17.31 -22.16
N GLU A 10 -4.39 17.70 -23.41
CA GLU A 10 -5.72 18.00 -23.96
C GLU A 10 -6.67 16.78 -23.91
N PRO A 11 -7.99 17.01 -23.74
CA PRO A 11 -8.97 15.94 -23.64
C PRO A 11 -9.08 15.18 -24.96
N THR A 12 -8.81 13.87 -24.93
CA THR A 12 -9.13 12.97 -26.03
C THR A 12 -10.48 12.32 -25.76
N ASP A 13 -11.45 12.55 -26.64
CA ASP A 13 -12.82 12.05 -26.55
C ASP A 13 -12.89 10.51 -26.45
N PRO A 14 -13.78 9.95 -25.61
CA PRO A 14 -14.01 8.50 -25.57
C PRO A 14 -14.91 8.05 -26.72
N SER A 15 -14.40 7.12 -27.53
CA SER A 15 -15.20 6.36 -28.51
C SER A 15 -16.23 5.48 -27.80
N SER A 16 -17.49 5.82 -28.06
CA SER A 16 -18.69 5.10 -27.69
C SER A 16 -18.80 3.75 -28.42
N SER A 17 -19.06 2.68 -27.68
CA SER A 17 -19.99 1.64 -28.17
C SER A 17 -20.70 0.95 -27.00
N ARG A 18 -22.01 1.19 -27.00
CA ARG A 18 -23.06 0.67 -26.15
C ARG A 18 -23.61 -0.58 -26.84
N GLU A 19 -23.64 -1.73 -26.17
CA GLU A 19 -24.62 -2.76 -26.49
C GLU A 19 -25.26 -3.34 -25.22
N GLU A 20 -26.59 -3.27 -25.26
CA GLU A 20 -27.55 -3.43 -24.19
C GLU A 20 -28.28 -4.75 -24.46
N SER A 21 -28.17 -5.74 -23.56
CA SER A 21 -28.86 -7.03 -23.73
C SER A 21 -29.84 -7.30 -22.58
N LYS A 22 -31.04 -6.76 -22.80
CA LYS A 22 -32.40 -7.21 -22.48
C LYS A 22 -32.64 -8.30 -21.42
N SER A 23 -33.38 -7.85 -20.41
CA SER A 23 -34.25 -8.55 -19.47
C SER A 23 -35.09 -9.71 -20.04
N ARG A 24 -35.23 -10.78 -19.25
CA ARG A 24 -36.38 -11.69 -19.32
C ARG A 24 -37.06 -11.76 -17.95
N LYS A 25 -38.18 -11.02 -17.86
CA LYS A 25 -39.21 -11.11 -16.84
C LYS A 25 -39.96 -12.43 -17.03
N ARG A 26 -40.17 -13.20 -15.97
CA ARG A 26 -41.20 -14.25 -15.93
C ARG A 26 -42.18 -13.90 -14.82
N ASP A 27 -43.37 -13.51 -15.25
CA ASP A 27 -44.55 -13.40 -14.41
C ASP A 27 -45.13 -14.81 -14.21
N ILE A 28 -45.43 -15.17 -12.96
CA ILE A 28 -46.37 -16.24 -12.63
C ILE A 28 -47.29 -15.66 -11.56
N SER A 29 -48.53 -15.37 -11.94
CA SER A 29 -49.63 -15.13 -11.02
C SER A 29 -50.35 -16.45 -10.75
N CYS A 30 -50.75 -16.71 -9.52
CA CYS A 30 -51.94 -17.49 -9.23
C CYS A 30 -52.51 -17.03 -7.89
N SER A 31 -53.75 -16.54 -7.92
CA SER A 31 -54.57 -16.24 -6.75
C SER A 31 -55.58 -17.36 -6.56
N THR A 32 -55.80 -17.82 -5.33
CA THR A 32 -57.10 -17.81 -4.63
C THR A 32 -56.98 -18.42 -3.22
N ALA A 33 -57.83 -17.91 -2.32
CA ALA A 33 -57.97 -18.17 -0.89
C ALA A 33 -58.28 -19.66 -0.55
N ASP A 34 -58.22 -20.19 0.67
CA ASP A 34 -58.66 -19.61 1.95
C ASP A 34 -58.26 -20.54 3.13
N THR A 35 -58.38 -20.01 4.36
CA THR A 35 -58.56 -20.71 5.66
C THR A 35 -57.34 -21.21 6.48
N ASP A 36 -57.02 -20.41 7.51
CA ASP A 36 -56.65 -20.74 8.90
C ASP A 36 -55.80 -21.97 9.23
N HIS A 37 -54.51 -21.73 9.47
CA HIS A 37 -53.87 -22.08 10.74
C HIS A 37 -52.52 -21.35 10.83
N GLU A 38 -52.39 -20.45 11.80
CA GLU A 38 -51.15 -19.72 12.10
C GLU A 38 -50.10 -20.67 12.70
N PRO A 39 -48.95 -20.92 12.05
CA PRO A 39 -47.77 -21.43 12.73
C PRO A 39 -46.92 -20.22 13.09
N SER A 40 -46.86 -19.89 14.38
CA SER A 40 -45.97 -18.84 14.90
C SER A 40 -44.55 -19.08 14.39
N LEU A 41 -44.10 -18.29 13.42
CA LEU A 41 -42.74 -18.33 12.92
C LEU A 41 -41.81 -17.97 14.08
N PRO A 42 -40.73 -18.74 14.32
CA PRO A 42 -39.81 -18.40 15.38
C PRO A 42 -39.24 -17.01 15.10
N VAL A 43 -39.41 -16.09 16.05
CA VAL A 43 -38.84 -14.75 16.00
C VAL A 43 -37.34 -14.90 15.81
N THR A 44 -36.86 -14.71 14.58
CA THR A 44 -35.44 -14.80 14.24
C THR A 44 -34.75 -13.66 14.96
N LYS A 45 -34.17 -13.95 16.13
CA LYS A 45 -33.30 -13.02 16.84
C LYS A 45 -32.18 -12.66 15.87
N ARG A 46 -32.16 -11.41 15.41
CA ARG A 46 -31.04 -10.88 14.61
C ARG A 46 -29.79 -10.93 15.47
N GLN A 47 -29.01 -12.00 15.33
CA GLN A 47 -27.73 -12.12 15.97
C GLN A 47 -26.76 -11.19 15.23
N LYS A 48 -26.18 -10.23 15.95
CA LYS A 48 -25.03 -9.49 15.45
C LYS A 48 -23.88 -10.49 15.39
N VAL A 49 -23.67 -11.07 14.21
CA VAL A 49 -22.46 -11.84 13.94
C VAL A 49 -21.36 -10.83 13.69
N LEU A 50 -20.34 -10.82 14.55
CA LEU A 50 -19.11 -10.12 14.25
C LEU A 50 -18.43 -10.92 13.13
N VAL A 51 -18.60 -10.46 11.89
CA VAL A 51 -17.77 -10.94 10.80
C VAL A 51 -16.40 -10.36 11.07
N GLN A 52 -15.49 -11.14 11.66
CA GLN A 52 -14.06 -10.87 11.52
C GLN A 52 -13.82 -10.86 10.02
N CYS A 53 -13.59 -9.68 9.44
CA CYS A 53 -13.14 -9.58 8.06
C CYS A 53 -11.88 -10.43 7.99
N GLY A 54 -12.02 -11.62 7.38
CA GLY A 54 -10.92 -12.55 7.22
C GLY A 54 -9.77 -11.85 6.52
N ASN A 55 -8.57 -12.40 6.73
CA ASN A 55 -7.33 -12.02 6.07
C ASN A 55 -7.54 -11.83 4.55
N LEU A 56 -7.92 -10.62 4.11
CA LEU A 56 -8.23 -10.36 2.70
C LEU A 56 -7.00 -10.68 1.86
N CYS A 57 -7.18 -11.37 0.74
CA CYS A 57 -6.10 -11.66 -0.21
C CYS A 57 -6.05 -10.63 -1.34
N TYR A 58 -7.08 -9.79 -1.44
CA TYR A 58 -7.21 -8.75 -2.44
C TYR A 58 -7.47 -7.40 -1.73
N PRO A 59 -7.14 -6.27 -2.34
CA PRO A 59 -7.49 -4.95 -1.81
C PRO A 59 -8.99 -4.84 -1.53
N ALA A 60 -9.37 -4.13 -0.45
CA ALA A 60 -10.78 -3.89 -0.12
C ALA A 60 -11.55 -3.27 -1.30
N SER A 61 -10.88 -2.44 -2.09
CA SER A 61 -11.38 -1.79 -3.29
C SER A 61 -11.82 -2.76 -4.41
N ARG A 62 -11.46 -4.04 -4.32
CA ARG A 62 -11.86 -5.10 -5.28
C ARG A 62 -13.13 -5.85 -4.87
N TYR A 63 -13.62 -5.67 -3.66
CA TYR A 63 -14.82 -6.34 -3.17
C TYR A 63 -16.08 -5.50 -3.45
N GLY A 64 -17.15 -6.18 -3.87
CA GLY A 64 -18.45 -5.54 -4.09
C GLY A 64 -18.97 -4.88 -2.82
N GLY A 65 -19.38 -3.61 -2.93
CA GLY A 65 -19.92 -2.84 -1.80
C GLY A 65 -18.89 -2.06 -0.99
N HIS A 66 -17.60 -2.12 -1.35
CA HIS A 66 -16.60 -1.21 -0.79
C HIS A 66 -16.99 0.25 -1.08
N ARG A 67 -16.93 1.10 -0.05
CA ARG A 67 -17.15 2.53 -0.14
C ARG A 67 -15.94 3.24 0.45
N PRO A 68 -15.15 3.96 -0.36
CA PRO A 68 -14.01 4.69 0.16
C PRO A 68 -14.49 5.81 1.08
N SER A 69 -13.70 6.11 2.12
CA SER A 69 -13.99 7.19 3.08
C SER A 69 -13.82 8.58 2.47
N LEU A 70 -12.92 8.70 1.50
CA LEU A 70 -12.60 9.93 0.76
C LEU A 70 -12.84 9.72 -0.74
N PRO A 71 -13.11 10.80 -1.50
CA PRO A 71 -13.15 10.73 -2.95
C PRO A 71 -11.83 10.21 -3.51
N ILE A 72 -11.89 9.20 -4.37
CA ILE A 72 -10.71 8.67 -5.05
C ILE A 72 -10.42 9.57 -6.25
N VAL A 73 -9.18 10.08 -6.31
CA VAL A 73 -8.66 10.84 -7.44
C VAL A 73 -7.56 10.05 -8.14
N ASN A 74 -7.30 10.36 -9.41
CA ASN A 74 -6.14 9.79 -10.08
C ASN A 74 -4.84 10.39 -9.53
N GLU A 75 -3.73 9.67 -9.68
CA GLU A 75 -2.42 10.10 -9.15
C GLU A 75 -2.02 11.50 -9.61
N ARG A 76 -2.23 11.83 -10.89
CA ARG A 76 -1.85 13.14 -11.44
C ARG A 76 -2.57 14.28 -10.76
N GLN A 77 -3.87 14.13 -10.55
CA GLN A 77 -4.67 15.10 -9.84
C GLN A 77 -4.20 15.24 -8.39
N ALA A 78 -3.96 14.13 -7.69
CA ALA A 78 -3.44 14.16 -6.33
C ALA A 78 -2.09 14.88 -6.23
N ILE A 79 -1.16 14.60 -7.16
CA ILE A 79 0.14 15.28 -7.21
C ILE A 79 -0.02 16.76 -7.47
N ASN A 80 -0.84 17.18 -8.43
CA ASN A 80 -1.01 18.59 -8.74
C ASN A 80 -1.57 19.36 -7.54
N GLU A 81 -2.63 18.84 -6.93
CA GLU A 81 -3.28 19.49 -5.79
C GLU A 81 -2.35 19.53 -4.56
N LEU A 82 -1.66 18.44 -4.24
CA LEU A 82 -0.73 18.39 -3.10
C LEU A 82 0.56 19.18 -3.35
N ALA A 83 1.00 19.30 -4.61
CA ALA A 83 2.15 20.12 -4.97
C ALA A 83 1.89 21.62 -4.77
N GLU A 84 0.66 22.10 -5.01
CA GLU A 84 0.29 23.49 -4.70
C GLU A 84 0.44 23.79 -3.20
N ILE A 85 0.02 22.84 -2.35
CA ILE A 85 0.13 22.95 -0.89
C ILE A 85 1.60 22.91 -0.47
N TRP A 86 2.35 21.93 -0.97
CA TRP A 86 3.80 21.82 -0.73
C TRP A 86 4.52 23.11 -1.12
N ASN A 87 4.27 23.65 -2.32
CA ASN A 87 4.93 24.87 -2.78
C ASN A 87 4.55 26.13 -1.98
N ALA A 88 3.42 26.11 -1.27
CA ALA A 88 3.02 27.19 -0.36
C ALA A 88 3.68 27.08 1.03
N GLY A 89 4.15 25.89 1.41
CA GLY A 89 4.90 25.63 2.64
C GLY A 89 6.38 26.02 2.56
N ASP A 90 7.04 26.10 3.72
CA ASP A 90 8.50 26.28 3.79
C ASP A 90 9.20 24.90 3.86
N HIS A 91 9.49 24.36 2.67
CA HIS A 91 10.28 23.12 2.50
C HIS A 91 11.66 23.42 1.91
N SER A 92 12.22 24.60 2.19
CA SER A 92 13.48 25.05 1.59
C SER A 92 14.71 24.21 2.00
N GLN A 93 14.59 23.44 3.09
CA GLN A 93 15.63 22.56 3.60
C GLN A 93 15.52 21.11 3.09
N ASP A 94 14.42 20.75 2.43
CA ASP A 94 14.17 19.36 2.01
C ASP A 94 14.82 19.09 0.65
N GLU A 95 15.76 18.14 0.59
CA GLU A 95 16.43 17.74 -0.65
C GLU A 95 15.48 17.02 -1.62
N HIS A 96 14.45 16.36 -1.08
CA HIS A 96 13.46 15.58 -1.81
C HIS A 96 12.05 15.87 -1.31
N ASN A 97 11.06 15.86 -2.22
CA ASN A 97 9.67 16.04 -1.83
C ASN A 97 9.12 14.71 -1.31
N ILE A 98 9.20 14.50 0.00
CA ILE A 98 8.74 13.27 0.65
C ILE A 98 7.33 13.49 1.21
N TRP A 99 6.36 12.77 0.66
CA TRP A 99 4.96 12.82 1.09
C TRP A 99 4.57 11.55 1.82
N GLN A 100 3.71 11.68 2.82
CA GLN A 100 3.28 10.55 3.63
C GLN A 100 2.22 9.72 2.91
N LEU A 101 2.42 8.41 2.82
CA LEU A 101 1.46 7.44 2.27
C LEU A 101 0.91 6.56 3.42
N ASN A 102 -0.35 6.79 3.77
CA ASN A 102 -1.04 6.12 4.86
C ASN A 102 -2.24 5.29 4.36
N ASP A 103 -2.70 4.39 5.23
CA ASP A 103 -3.80 3.45 4.98
C ASP A 103 -3.65 2.74 3.64
N PHE A 104 -2.41 2.35 3.34
CA PHE A 104 -2.02 1.85 2.04
C PHE A 104 -2.07 0.33 1.95
N VAL A 105 -2.26 -0.15 0.73
CA VAL A 105 -2.16 -1.57 0.36
C VAL A 105 -1.30 -1.70 -0.89
N VAL A 106 -0.57 -2.80 -1.03
CA VAL A 106 0.21 -3.11 -2.24
C VAL A 106 -0.24 -4.43 -2.81
N TYR A 107 -0.36 -4.48 -4.13
CA TYR A 107 -0.85 -5.66 -4.84
C TYR A 107 -0.29 -5.75 -6.25
N ARG A 108 -0.41 -6.95 -6.82
CA ARG A 108 0.07 -7.25 -8.17
C ARG A 108 -0.81 -6.63 -9.24
N GLU A 109 -0.20 -6.33 -10.38
CA GLU A 109 -0.93 -5.80 -11.53
C GLU A 109 -2.03 -6.76 -12.04
N PRO A 110 -3.13 -6.23 -12.60
CA PRO A 110 -4.21 -7.05 -13.17
C PRO A 110 -3.75 -7.98 -14.30
N GLY A 111 -2.68 -7.62 -15.01
CA GLY A 111 -2.11 -8.39 -16.12
C GLY A 111 -1.15 -9.51 -15.70
N ALA A 112 -0.87 -9.67 -14.40
CA ALA A 112 0.04 -10.70 -13.93
C ALA A 112 -0.48 -12.11 -14.25
N TYR A 113 0.36 -12.96 -14.84
CA TYR A 113 0.00 -14.33 -15.22
C TYR A 113 -0.47 -15.18 -14.03
N ARG A 114 0.08 -14.93 -12.84
CA ARG A 114 -0.34 -15.53 -11.57
C ARG A 114 -0.62 -14.43 -10.57
N HIS A 115 -1.58 -14.68 -9.67
CA HIS A 115 -1.85 -13.83 -8.51
C HIS A 115 -2.28 -12.39 -8.89
N ALA A 116 -2.96 -12.22 -10.03
CA ALA A 116 -3.42 -10.91 -10.48
C ALA A 116 -4.30 -10.22 -9.42
N ASN A 117 -3.99 -8.96 -9.09
CA ASN A 117 -4.64 -8.17 -8.05
C ASN A 117 -4.46 -8.69 -6.61
N GLU A 118 -3.67 -9.73 -6.36
CA GLU A 118 -3.45 -10.22 -5.00
C GLU A 118 -2.53 -9.27 -4.23
N LEU A 119 -2.87 -9.05 -2.96
CA LEU A 119 -2.03 -8.36 -2.00
C LEU A 119 -0.70 -9.11 -1.87
N CYS A 120 0.41 -8.38 -1.87
CA CYS A 120 1.74 -8.95 -1.72
C CYS A 120 2.65 -8.02 -0.92
N PRO A 121 3.66 -8.55 -0.22
CA PRO A 121 4.64 -7.71 0.45
C PRO A 121 5.37 -6.80 -0.53
N VAL A 122 5.55 -5.52 -0.16
CA VAL A 122 6.19 -4.51 -1.01
C VAL A 122 7.63 -4.88 -1.39
N HIS A 123 8.34 -5.67 -0.59
CA HIS A 123 9.71 -6.11 -0.88
C HIS A 123 9.79 -7.15 -2.00
N HIS A 124 8.65 -7.67 -2.50
CA HIS A 124 8.62 -8.54 -3.68
C HIS A 124 8.92 -7.77 -4.97
N LEU A 125 8.82 -6.43 -4.95
CA LEU A 125 9.17 -5.58 -6.07
C LEU A 125 10.61 -5.89 -6.55
N LYS A 126 10.75 -6.31 -7.81
CA LYS A 126 12.02 -6.71 -8.44
C LYS A 126 12.76 -7.88 -7.77
N SER A 127 12.19 -8.51 -6.75
CA SER A 127 12.76 -9.70 -6.12
C SER A 127 12.24 -11.00 -6.74
N GLU A 128 11.03 -10.99 -7.30
CA GLU A 128 10.48 -12.12 -8.06
C GLU A 128 10.58 -11.88 -9.57
N ASP A 129 10.87 -12.95 -10.32
CA ASP A 129 10.94 -12.90 -11.77
C ASP A 129 9.65 -12.35 -12.38
N GLY A 130 9.77 -11.28 -13.16
CA GLY A 130 8.66 -10.66 -13.87
C GLY A 130 7.84 -9.65 -13.05
N ILE A 131 8.17 -9.38 -11.78
CA ILE A 131 7.55 -8.29 -11.00
C ILE A 131 8.39 -7.02 -11.10
N ASN A 132 8.18 -6.26 -12.16
CA ASN A 132 8.86 -4.97 -12.34
C ASN A 132 8.11 -3.81 -11.69
N ASP A 133 6.78 -3.91 -11.64
CA ASP A 133 5.89 -2.91 -11.09
C ASP A 133 4.86 -3.58 -10.18
N LEU A 134 4.45 -2.84 -9.15
CA LEU A 134 3.33 -3.18 -8.27
C LEU A 134 2.36 -2.00 -8.27
N LEU A 135 1.13 -2.26 -7.81
CA LEU A 135 0.12 -1.22 -7.63
C LEU A 135 -0.04 -0.92 -6.14
N PHE A 136 -0.37 0.32 -5.82
CA PHE A 136 -0.85 0.69 -4.49
C PHE A 136 -2.19 1.43 -4.53
N ASP A 137 -2.98 1.20 -3.47
CA ASP A 137 -4.05 2.11 -3.05
C ASP A 137 -3.59 2.75 -1.73
N GLY A 138 -4.05 3.96 -1.45
CA GLY A 138 -3.78 4.60 -0.16
C GLY A 138 -4.10 6.09 -0.15
N THR A 139 -3.70 6.74 0.93
CA THR A 139 -3.91 8.17 1.16
C THR A 139 -2.58 8.89 1.18
N LEU A 140 -2.36 9.76 0.20
CA LEU A 140 -1.25 10.69 0.17
C LEU A 140 -1.56 11.89 1.05
N SER A 141 -0.57 12.36 1.79
CA SER A 141 -0.72 13.48 2.71
C SER A 141 0.49 14.41 2.67
N VAL A 142 0.20 15.71 2.62
CA VAL A 142 1.13 16.83 2.76
C VAL A 142 0.51 17.77 3.79
N ASP A 143 1.26 18.09 4.84
CA ASP A 143 0.76 18.84 6.00
C ASP A 143 -0.56 18.25 6.55
N ASN A 144 -1.66 19.00 6.46
CA ASN A 144 -3.00 18.61 6.91
C ASN A 144 -3.92 18.18 5.76
N GLU A 145 -3.42 18.17 4.53
CA GLU A 145 -4.18 17.93 3.33
C GLU A 145 -3.96 16.51 2.82
N VAL A 146 -5.05 15.83 2.46
CA VAL A 146 -5.04 14.41 2.13
C VAL A 146 -5.73 14.14 0.80
N ARG A 147 -5.22 13.18 0.02
CA ARG A 147 -5.84 12.71 -1.24
C ARG A 147 -5.77 11.20 -1.31
N SER A 148 -6.90 10.55 -1.54
CA SER A 148 -6.94 9.09 -1.73
C SER A 148 -6.73 8.75 -3.20
N VAL A 149 -5.80 7.83 -3.45
CA VAL A 149 -5.44 7.33 -4.78
C VAL A 149 -5.60 5.81 -4.83
N GLN A 150 -5.86 5.31 -6.03
CA GLN A 150 -6.10 3.89 -6.25
C GLN A 150 -5.36 3.41 -7.50
N ALA A 151 -4.88 2.17 -7.49
CA ALA A 151 -4.23 1.49 -8.60
C ALA A 151 -3.05 2.27 -9.19
N VAL A 152 -2.23 2.88 -8.34
CA VAL A 152 -1.07 3.66 -8.76
C VAL A 152 0.13 2.72 -8.98
N PRO A 153 0.66 2.62 -10.20
CA PRO A 153 1.82 1.78 -10.48
C PRO A 153 3.12 2.41 -9.96
N PHE A 154 3.94 1.59 -9.33
CA PHE A 154 5.28 1.98 -8.89
C PHE A 154 6.29 0.87 -9.14
N GLY A 155 7.49 1.31 -9.52
CA GLY A 155 8.61 0.44 -9.90
C GLY A 155 9.89 0.78 -9.13
N CYS A 156 9.78 1.56 -8.06
CA CYS A 156 10.91 1.98 -7.24
C CYS A 156 10.56 1.86 -5.75
N LEU A 157 11.49 1.29 -4.99
CA LEU A 157 11.46 1.16 -3.55
C LEU A 157 12.85 1.53 -3.03
N ALA A 158 12.89 2.50 -2.13
CA ALA A 158 14.09 2.91 -1.40
C ALA A 158 13.87 2.57 0.09
N ILE A 159 14.88 1.95 0.70
CA ILE A 159 14.91 1.75 2.15
C ILE A 159 15.71 2.92 2.73
N GLU A 160 15.20 3.50 3.80
CA GLU A 160 15.78 4.66 4.47
C GLU A 160 16.27 4.29 5.86
N GLY A 161 17.10 5.16 6.43
CA GLY A 161 17.67 4.99 7.77
C GLY A 161 19.03 4.29 7.80
N TYR A 162 19.70 4.09 6.67
CA TYR A 162 21.10 3.66 6.67
C TYR A 162 22.00 4.73 7.30
N GLY A 163 22.93 4.33 8.18
CA GLY A 163 23.88 5.24 8.82
C GLY A 163 23.31 6.06 9.98
N ASP A 164 22.04 5.87 10.34
CA ASP A 164 21.47 6.35 11.59
C ASP A 164 21.70 5.32 12.71
N GLU A 165 22.14 5.78 13.88
CA GLU A 165 22.33 4.96 15.09
C GLU A 165 20.99 4.42 15.66
N SER A 166 19.86 4.95 15.17
CA SER A 166 18.52 4.45 15.45
C SER A 166 18.25 3.11 14.76
N ASP A 167 17.44 2.24 15.39
CA ASP A 167 16.96 1.00 14.77
C ASP A 167 15.71 1.18 13.89
N VAL A 168 15.25 2.44 13.76
CA VAL A 168 14.10 2.81 12.95
C VAL A 168 14.41 2.58 11.48
N VAL A 169 13.45 1.97 10.78
CA VAL A 169 13.53 1.73 9.34
C VAL A 169 12.26 2.23 8.69
N SER A 170 12.42 3.15 7.75
CA SER A 170 11.38 3.61 6.84
C SER A 170 11.67 3.12 5.42
N ALA A 171 10.67 3.23 4.56
CA ALA A 171 10.84 2.97 3.15
C ALA A 171 9.99 3.94 2.35
N CYS A 172 10.48 4.31 1.18
CA CYS A 172 9.80 5.18 0.24
C CYS A 172 9.57 4.43 -1.07
N ILE A 173 8.39 4.62 -1.66
CA ILE A 173 8.10 4.16 -3.01
C ILE A 173 8.01 5.34 -3.96
N GLN A 174 8.24 5.09 -5.25
CA GLN A 174 8.11 6.12 -6.27
C GLN A 174 7.52 5.57 -7.56
N SER A 175 6.45 6.21 -8.00
CA SER A 175 5.83 5.94 -9.29
C SER A 175 6.58 6.63 -10.44
N SER A 176 6.21 6.29 -11.67
CA SER A 176 6.72 6.99 -12.85
C SER A 176 6.36 8.47 -12.87
N LEU A 177 5.19 8.85 -12.33
CA LEU A 177 4.77 10.24 -12.29
C LEU A 177 5.46 11.00 -11.15
N GLY A 178 5.55 10.40 -9.96
CA GLY A 178 6.29 10.94 -8.83
C GLY A 178 7.75 11.22 -9.19
N ARG A 179 8.41 10.31 -9.90
CA ARG A 179 9.78 10.53 -10.42
C ARG A 179 9.90 11.77 -11.28
N LYS A 180 8.92 12.04 -12.16
CA LYS A 180 8.92 13.24 -13.03
C LYS A 180 8.76 14.54 -12.23
N GLY A 181 8.19 14.48 -11.04
CA GLY A 181 7.98 15.64 -10.16
C GLY A 181 8.87 15.65 -8.93
N ASN A 182 9.90 14.79 -8.89
CA ASN A 182 10.76 14.63 -7.72
C ASN A 182 9.99 14.33 -6.42
N VAL A 183 8.90 13.58 -6.51
CA VAL A 183 8.06 13.18 -5.38
C VAL A 183 8.36 11.74 -4.99
N TRP A 184 8.51 11.52 -3.69
CA TRP A 184 8.63 10.22 -3.05
C TRP A 184 7.47 10.03 -2.09
N TYR A 185 6.99 8.79 -1.96
CA TYR A 185 5.91 8.43 -1.05
C TYR A 185 6.47 7.59 0.08
N GLN A 186 6.62 8.17 1.26
CA GLN A 186 7.08 7.47 2.46
C GLN A 186 5.96 6.57 2.98
N LEU A 187 6.27 5.28 3.15
CA LEU A 187 5.34 4.30 3.66
C LEU A 187 5.11 4.54 5.15
N GLY A 188 3.91 4.98 5.50
CA GLY A 188 3.46 5.22 6.87
C GLY A 188 2.67 4.03 7.42
N ARG A 189 1.44 4.29 7.90
CA ARG A 189 0.55 3.26 8.43
C ARG A 189 -0.04 2.41 7.29
N PRO A 190 0.10 1.07 7.28
CA PRO A 190 -0.59 0.23 6.31
C PRO A 190 -2.10 0.18 6.60
N ALA A 191 -2.92 -0.11 5.60
CA ALA A 191 -4.32 -0.46 5.84
C ALA A 191 -4.40 -1.74 6.68
N ASN A 192 -5.49 -1.89 7.46
CA ASN A 192 -5.65 -3.01 8.39
C ASN A 192 -5.55 -4.38 7.70
N GLU A 193 -6.12 -4.52 6.50
CA GLU A 193 -6.07 -5.75 5.71
C GLU A 193 -4.67 -6.09 5.19
N TYR A 194 -3.80 -5.09 5.09
CA TYR A 194 -2.48 -5.18 4.50
C TYR A 194 -1.35 -5.27 5.55
N ALA A 195 -1.65 -5.00 6.82
CA ALA A 195 -0.68 -5.03 7.92
C ALA A 195 0.21 -6.29 7.91
N ARG A 196 -0.38 -7.48 7.76
CA ARG A 196 0.39 -8.76 7.73
C ARG A 196 1.43 -8.83 6.61
N TYR A 197 1.17 -8.21 5.46
CA TYR A 197 2.10 -8.20 4.33
C TYR A 197 3.20 -7.16 4.55
N TYR A 198 2.84 -6.01 5.10
CA TYR A 198 3.79 -4.96 5.42
C TYR A 198 4.71 -5.35 6.58
N ASP A 199 4.24 -6.11 7.55
CA ASP A 199 5.05 -6.62 8.67
C ASP A 199 6.24 -7.46 8.17
N VAL A 200 6.00 -8.33 7.20
CA VAL A 200 7.08 -9.12 6.55
C VAL A 200 8.06 -8.19 5.83
N SER A 201 7.56 -7.19 5.11
CA SER A 201 8.42 -6.18 4.49
C SER A 201 9.26 -5.40 5.50
N ARG A 202 8.68 -4.98 6.62
CA ARG A 202 9.42 -4.27 7.68
C ARG A 202 10.52 -5.15 8.27
N TRP A 203 10.24 -6.44 8.45
CA TRP A 203 11.25 -7.42 8.87
C TRP A 203 12.42 -7.47 7.87
N MET A 204 12.12 -7.52 6.57
CA MET A 204 13.13 -7.53 5.49
C MET A 204 13.93 -6.22 5.41
N PHE A 205 13.28 -5.07 5.59
CA PHE A 205 13.97 -3.77 5.55
C PHE A 205 14.94 -3.62 6.71
N ARG A 206 14.54 -4.07 7.91
CA ARG A 206 15.40 -4.13 9.09
C ARG A 206 16.59 -5.04 8.88
N PHE A 207 16.37 -6.23 8.30
CA PHE A 207 17.46 -7.12 7.94
C PHE A 207 18.45 -6.44 6.99
N ALA A 208 17.97 -5.76 5.94
CA ALA A 208 18.81 -5.04 5.00
C ALA A 208 19.66 -3.95 5.69
N LYS A 209 19.05 -3.11 6.55
CA LYS A 209 19.76 -2.10 7.36
C LYS A 209 20.89 -2.73 8.18
N TYR A 210 20.58 -3.75 8.97
CA TYR A 210 21.57 -4.41 9.82
C TYR A 210 22.71 -5.04 9.04
N VAL A 211 22.42 -5.62 7.87
CA VAL A 211 23.45 -6.18 7.00
C VAL A 211 24.36 -5.08 6.47
N VAL A 212 23.82 -3.98 5.95
CA VAL A 212 24.61 -2.87 5.42
C VAL A 212 25.53 -2.30 6.50
N GLU A 213 25.00 -2.03 7.69
CA GLU A 213 25.77 -1.47 8.81
C GLU A 213 26.83 -2.45 9.34
N PHE A 214 26.51 -3.76 9.37
CA PHE A 214 27.50 -4.77 9.70
C PHE A 214 28.66 -4.77 8.69
N LEU A 215 28.37 -4.61 7.40
CA LEU A 215 29.39 -4.56 6.36
C LEU A 215 30.27 -3.31 6.48
N GLU A 216 29.67 -2.17 6.82
CA GLU A 216 30.37 -0.90 7.04
C GLU A 216 31.26 -0.96 8.29
N ASP A 217 30.73 -1.41 9.42
CA ASP A 217 31.42 -1.42 10.71
C ASP A 217 32.49 -2.51 10.82
N SER A 218 32.35 -3.64 10.11
CA SER A 218 33.29 -4.75 10.20
C SER A 218 34.65 -4.48 9.54
N GLY A 219 34.71 -3.50 8.61
CA GLY A 219 35.89 -3.24 7.79
C GLY A 219 36.21 -4.36 6.79
N PRO A 220 36.77 -4.05 5.60
CA PRO A 220 37.12 -5.07 4.62
C PRO A 220 38.35 -5.90 5.05
N PRO A 221 38.41 -7.21 4.74
CA PRO A 221 37.41 -7.97 3.99
C PRO A 221 36.35 -8.64 4.88
N VAL A 222 35.08 -8.40 4.57
CA VAL A 222 33.97 -9.16 5.18
C VAL A 222 33.74 -10.44 4.39
N THR A 223 33.69 -11.58 5.10
CA THR A 223 33.41 -12.90 4.50
C THR A 223 32.09 -13.45 5.01
N LEU A 224 31.46 -14.34 4.24
CA LEU A 224 30.24 -15.05 4.69
C LEU A 224 30.48 -15.84 5.99
N LYS A 225 31.69 -16.36 6.21
CA LYS A 225 32.06 -17.04 7.46
C LYS A 225 32.06 -16.08 8.65
N LEU A 226 32.58 -14.86 8.45
CA LEU A 226 32.57 -13.82 9.47
C LEU A 226 31.14 -13.37 9.78
N PHE A 227 30.35 -13.09 8.74
CA PHE A 227 28.94 -12.74 8.85
C PHE A 227 28.17 -13.78 9.67
N ARG A 228 28.24 -15.05 9.29
CA ARG A 228 27.56 -16.15 10.01
C ARG A 228 27.98 -16.28 11.47
N ARG A 229 29.20 -15.89 11.82
CA ARG A 229 29.73 -16.01 13.18
C ARG A 229 29.39 -14.81 14.05
N LEU A 230 29.39 -13.60 13.49
CA LEU A 230 29.35 -12.36 14.27
C LEU A 230 28.07 -11.55 14.11
N PHE A 231 27.31 -11.74 13.03
CA PHE A 231 26.16 -10.88 12.71
C PHE A 231 25.13 -10.80 13.84
N HIS A 232 24.72 -11.94 14.39
CA HIS A 232 23.75 -11.96 15.49
C HIS A 232 24.25 -11.19 16.72
N SER A 233 25.50 -11.45 17.14
CA SER A 233 26.09 -10.76 18.30
C SER A 233 26.24 -9.26 18.05
N TYR A 234 26.64 -8.87 16.84
CA TYR A 234 26.73 -7.48 16.41
C TYR A 234 25.36 -6.77 16.49
N VAL A 235 24.31 -7.37 15.92
CA VAL A 235 22.95 -6.78 15.97
C VAL A 235 22.47 -6.66 17.41
N ASN A 236 22.71 -7.68 18.25
CA ASN A 236 22.32 -7.63 19.65
C ASN A 236 23.13 -6.60 20.46
N GLU A 237 24.40 -6.39 20.15
CA GLU A 237 25.25 -5.38 20.79
C GLU A 237 24.82 -3.96 20.40
N LYS A 238 24.57 -3.71 19.11
CA LYS A 238 24.21 -2.38 18.59
C LYS A 238 22.76 -2.00 18.88
N TYR A 239 21.82 -2.92 18.68
CA TYR A 239 20.38 -2.64 18.71
C TYR A 239 19.59 -3.44 19.74
N GLY A 240 20.23 -4.30 20.55
CA GLY A 240 19.54 -5.22 21.46
C GLY A 240 18.74 -4.55 22.58
N LEU A 241 18.78 -3.23 22.74
CA LEU A 241 17.89 -2.49 23.65
C LEU A 241 16.52 -2.18 23.01
N SER A 242 16.45 -2.08 21.69
CA SER A 242 15.19 -1.82 20.99
C SER A 242 14.23 -3.00 21.11
N ILE A 243 12.97 -2.69 21.38
CA ILE A 243 11.87 -3.66 21.38
C ILE A 243 11.73 -4.30 19.99
N ALA A 244 11.82 -3.49 18.93
CA ALA A 244 11.65 -3.97 17.57
C ALA A 244 12.78 -4.94 17.15
N THR A 245 14.01 -4.71 17.62
CA THR A 245 15.12 -5.64 17.41
C THR A 245 14.95 -6.93 18.20
N LYS A 246 14.48 -6.85 19.45
CA LYS A 246 14.22 -8.04 20.27
C LYS A 246 13.14 -8.93 19.65
N GLU A 247 12.05 -8.33 19.16
CA GLU A 247 10.99 -9.04 18.43
C GLU A 247 11.49 -9.61 17.10
N TRP A 248 12.43 -8.94 16.43
CA TRP A 248 13.03 -9.42 15.19
C TRP A 248 13.96 -10.62 15.40
N LEU A 249 14.64 -10.69 16.56
CA LEU A 249 15.58 -11.76 16.93
C LEU A 249 14.91 -12.98 17.61
N SER A 250 13.69 -12.83 18.14
CA SER A 250 12.95 -13.90 18.84
C SER A 250 12.32 -14.91 17.89
#